data_AF-A0A151BIF6-F1
#
_entry.id   AF-A0A151BIF6-F1
#
_cell.length_a   1.000
_cell.length_b   1.000
_cell.length_c   1.000
_cell.angle_alpha   90.00
_cell.angle_beta   90.00
_cell.angle_gamma   90.00
#
_symmetry.space_group_name_H-M   'P 1'
#
loop_
_entity.id
_entity.type
_entity.pdbx_description
1 polymer ?
#
loop_
_entity_poly.entity_id
_entity_poly.type
_entity_poly.pdbx_seq_one_letter_code
_entity_poly.pdbx_strand_id
1 'polypeptide(L)'
;MEGWRRRAPETFEFTVKAHKEISHEYRLKTEMAAEAFERMKNICRTLEARILLIQTPASFKPESLPVAEEFFGSVNREGLTLVWETRGPAWERPEVRERLGETLERLDVPHVTDPLRVMPVYVGEVAYLRLHGLGSRMYYYQYTDEELKTLHERIKRLNPRKRSVYVLFNNLSMFEDALRFKSLLEDGRLPRLTGSAGLESVRAVVGRTRYPISKSMLISKVGWRLFEAEDGSQVRLSEVLKKIPSKTYRNPDEVLEEVKRLL
;
A
#
# COMPACT_ATOMS: atom_id res chain seq x y z
N MET A 1 11.94 -19.51 7.37
CA MET A 1 10.82 -18.83 8.05
C MET A 1 10.94 -18.91 9.56
N GLU A 2 11.31 -20.05 10.13
CA GLU A 2 11.52 -20.23 11.59
C GLU A 2 12.44 -19.17 12.22
N GLY A 3 13.57 -18.85 11.58
CA GLY A 3 14.48 -17.81 12.07
C GLY A 3 13.86 -16.42 12.15
N TRP A 4 12.82 -16.13 11.36
CA TRP A 4 12.06 -14.87 11.48
C TRP A 4 11.12 -14.93 12.68
N ARG A 5 10.33 -16.01 12.81
CA ARG A 5 9.41 -16.19 13.94
C ARG A 5 10.13 -16.13 15.29
N ARG A 6 11.28 -16.81 15.40
CA ARG A 6 12.11 -16.84 16.62
C ARG A 6 12.67 -15.48 17.03
N ARG A 7 12.93 -14.58 16.09
CA ARG A 7 13.51 -13.25 16.37
C ARG A 7 12.46 -12.17 16.58
N ALA A 8 11.24 -12.39 16.08
CA ALA A 8 10.15 -11.43 16.22
C ALA A 8 9.50 -11.54 17.61
N PRO A 9 9.12 -10.43 18.26
CA PRO A 9 8.38 -10.45 19.52
C PRO A 9 7.12 -11.30 19.44
N GLU A 10 6.69 -11.89 20.55
CA GLU A 10 5.48 -12.72 20.62
C GLU A 10 4.23 -11.98 20.11
N THR A 11 4.11 -10.69 20.41
CA THR A 11 3.02 -9.83 19.96
C THR A 11 3.11 -9.39 18.50
N PHE A 12 4.19 -9.75 17.79
CA PHE A 12 4.36 -9.38 16.38
C PHE A 12 3.63 -10.37 15.48
N GLU A 13 2.69 -9.85 14.69
CA GLU A 13 1.92 -10.64 13.73
C GLU A 13 2.54 -10.59 12.33
N PHE A 14 2.68 -11.76 11.71
CA PHE A 14 3.05 -11.88 10.31
C PHE A 14 1.80 -12.05 9.43
N THR A 15 1.83 -11.45 8.25
CA THR A 15 0.89 -11.72 7.15
C THR A 15 1.70 -12.23 5.97
N VAL A 16 1.22 -13.24 5.26
CA VAL A 16 1.99 -13.88 4.19
C VAL A 16 1.36 -13.56 2.84
N LYS A 17 2.18 -13.24 1.84
CA LYS A 17 1.73 -13.18 0.44
C LYS A 17 1.97 -14.53 -0.21
N ALA A 18 0.94 -15.07 -0.85
CA ALA A 18 1.00 -16.30 -1.63
C ALA A 18 2.10 -16.23 -2.70
N HIS A 19 2.79 -17.35 -2.91
CA HIS A 19 3.78 -17.48 -3.97
C HIS A 19 3.14 -17.21 -5.35
N LYS A 20 3.94 -16.68 -6.28
CA LYS A 20 3.46 -16.31 -7.63
C LYS A 20 2.93 -17.51 -8.43
N GLU A 21 3.37 -18.73 -8.11
CA GLU A 21 2.85 -19.96 -8.71
C GLU A 21 1.32 -20.02 -8.61
N ILE A 22 0.76 -19.78 -7.42
CA ILE A 22 -0.68 -19.83 -7.17
C ILE A 22 -1.42 -18.76 -7.99
N SER A 23 -0.94 -17.52 -7.97
CA SER A 23 -1.70 -16.35 -8.42
C SER A 23 -1.42 -15.90 -9.86
N HIS A 24 -0.20 -16.11 -10.36
CA HIS A 24 0.26 -15.62 -11.66
C HIS A 24 0.47 -16.75 -12.66
N GLU A 25 1.11 -17.85 -12.25
CA GLU A 25 1.49 -18.95 -13.15
C GLU A 25 0.31 -19.91 -13.34
N TYR A 26 -0.25 -20.43 -12.24
CA TYR A 26 -1.44 -21.31 -12.25
C TYR A 26 -2.75 -20.55 -12.25
N ARG A 27 -2.72 -19.23 -11.97
CA ARG A 27 -3.90 -18.35 -12.03
C ARG A 27 -5.11 -18.94 -11.29
N LEU A 28 -4.88 -19.40 -10.05
CA LEU A 28 -5.89 -20.01 -9.17
C LEU A 28 -6.51 -21.31 -9.70
N LYS A 29 -5.95 -21.98 -10.72
CA LYS A 29 -6.40 -23.33 -11.07
C LYS A 29 -6.08 -24.29 -9.93
N THR A 30 -7.11 -24.78 -9.24
CA THR A 30 -7.00 -25.54 -7.98
C THR A 30 -6.04 -26.70 -8.06
N GLU A 31 -6.20 -27.59 -9.04
CA GLU A 31 -5.37 -28.79 -9.19
C GLU A 31 -3.89 -28.45 -9.36
N MET A 32 -3.59 -27.42 -10.15
CA MET A 32 -2.21 -26.99 -10.39
C MET A 32 -1.62 -26.26 -9.18
N ALA A 33 -2.44 -25.53 -8.43
CA ALA A 33 -2.00 -24.70 -7.31
C ALA A 33 -1.94 -25.45 -5.97
N ALA A 34 -2.48 -26.67 -5.88
CA ALA A 34 -2.66 -27.41 -4.63
C ALA A 34 -1.35 -27.57 -3.84
N GLU A 35 -0.28 -28.06 -4.47
CA GLU A 35 1.00 -28.25 -3.80
C GLU A 35 1.63 -26.93 -3.35
N ALA A 36 1.54 -25.89 -4.20
CA ALA A 36 2.04 -24.57 -3.86
C ALA A 36 1.26 -23.97 -2.68
N PHE A 37 -0.06 -24.17 -2.65
CA PHE A 37 -0.91 -23.74 -1.54
C PHE A 37 -0.54 -24.45 -0.24
N GLU A 38 -0.25 -25.76 -0.28
CA GLU A 38 0.23 -26.48 0.90
C GLU A 38 1.57 -25.96 1.43
N ARG A 39 2.52 -25.69 0.53
CA ARG A 39 3.77 -25.03 0.93
C ARG A 39 3.52 -23.68 1.61
N MET A 40 2.56 -22.90 1.12
CA MET A 40 2.18 -21.64 1.75
C MET A 40 1.54 -21.82 3.12
N LYS A 41 0.67 -22.82 3.31
CA LYS A 41 0.10 -23.14 4.63
C LYS A 41 1.18 -23.51 5.64
N ASN A 42 2.17 -24.31 5.23
CA ASN A 42 3.33 -24.64 6.07
C ASN A 42 4.14 -23.39 6.48
N ILE A 43 4.33 -22.45 5.54
CA ILE A 43 4.97 -21.16 5.82
C ILE A 43 4.14 -20.34 6.82
N CYS A 44 2.82 -20.24 6.62
CA CYS A 44 1.93 -19.54 7.54
C CYS A 44 2.00 -20.15 8.94
N ARG A 45 1.94 -21.49 9.06
CA ARG A 45 2.08 -22.19 10.34
C ARG A 45 3.41 -21.89 11.02
N THR A 46 4.50 -21.90 10.27
CA THR A 46 5.85 -21.59 10.79
C THR A 46 5.98 -20.16 11.30
N LEU A 47 5.27 -19.21 10.69
CA LEU A 47 5.27 -17.81 11.07
C LEU A 47 4.14 -17.46 12.07
N GLU A 48 3.29 -18.43 12.41
CA GLU A 48 2.04 -18.22 13.14
C GLU A 48 1.16 -17.14 12.48
N ALA A 49 1.23 -17.05 11.15
CA ALA A 49 0.47 -16.09 10.36
C ALA A 49 -0.96 -16.60 10.12
N ARG A 50 -1.93 -15.76 10.44
CA ARG A 50 -3.37 -16.07 10.26
C ARG A 50 -3.89 -15.72 8.87
N ILE A 51 -3.17 -14.86 8.13
CA ILE A 51 -3.63 -14.28 6.87
C ILE A 51 -2.71 -14.68 5.72
N LEU A 52 -3.31 -15.18 4.65
CA LEU A 52 -2.65 -15.42 3.37
C LEU A 52 -3.26 -14.53 2.28
N LEU A 53 -2.50 -13.52 1.88
CA LEU A 53 -2.81 -12.61 0.78
C LEU A 53 -2.56 -13.30 -0.56
N ILE A 54 -3.61 -13.39 -1.38
CA ILE A 54 -3.52 -13.78 -2.78
C ILE A 54 -3.71 -12.52 -3.61
N GLN A 55 -2.77 -12.20 -4.49
CA GLN A 55 -2.86 -11.04 -5.38
C GLN A 55 -2.70 -11.51 -6.81
N THR A 56 -3.76 -11.42 -7.61
CA THR A 56 -3.74 -11.79 -9.02
C THR A 56 -3.26 -10.63 -9.90
N PRO A 57 -2.62 -10.91 -11.06
CA PRO A 57 -2.18 -9.86 -11.98
C PRO A 57 -3.34 -9.18 -12.70
N ALA A 58 -3.09 -8.01 -13.31
CA ALA A 58 -4.11 -7.28 -14.08
C ALA A 58 -4.64 -8.02 -15.33
N SER A 59 -3.95 -9.08 -15.75
CA SER A 59 -4.38 -10.00 -16.81
C SER A 59 -5.36 -11.08 -16.31
N PHE A 60 -5.52 -11.24 -15.00
CA PHE A 60 -6.61 -12.03 -14.41
C PHE A 60 -7.86 -11.16 -14.40
N LYS A 61 -8.77 -11.41 -15.34
CA LYS A 61 -9.92 -10.56 -15.63
C LYS A 61 -11.20 -11.11 -14.98
N PRO A 62 -12.27 -10.30 -14.88
CA PRO A 62 -13.54 -10.73 -14.28
C PRO A 62 -14.16 -11.99 -14.87
N GLU A 63 -13.87 -12.31 -16.13
CA GLU A 63 -14.31 -13.54 -16.80
C GLU A 63 -13.72 -14.80 -16.15
N SER A 64 -12.61 -14.67 -15.42
CA SER A 64 -11.98 -15.74 -14.64
C SER A 64 -12.52 -15.86 -13.21
N LEU A 65 -13.53 -15.08 -12.82
CA LEU A 65 -14.14 -15.19 -11.48
C LEU A 65 -14.59 -16.61 -11.11
N PRO A 66 -15.19 -17.42 -12.01
CA PRO A 66 -15.55 -18.81 -11.69
C PRO A 66 -14.36 -19.68 -11.25
N VAL A 67 -13.17 -19.45 -11.82
CA VAL A 67 -11.93 -20.16 -11.44
C VAL A 67 -11.50 -19.77 -10.02
N ALA A 68 -11.63 -18.48 -9.68
CA ALA A 68 -11.34 -18.01 -8.33
C ALA A 68 -12.34 -18.57 -7.31
N GLU A 69 -13.62 -18.61 -7.66
CA GLU A 69 -14.67 -19.20 -6.84
C GLU A 69 -14.42 -20.67 -6.54
N GLU A 70 -14.08 -21.46 -7.57
CA GLU A 70 -13.70 -22.86 -7.41
C GLU A 70 -12.50 -23.02 -6.46
N PHE A 71 -11.44 -22.23 -6.68
CA PHE A 71 -10.25 -22.25 -5.83
C PHE A 71 -10.58 -21.95 -4.36
N PHE A 72 -11.18 -20.80 -4.10
CA PHE A 72 -11.47 -20.36 -2.74
C PHE A 72 -12.51 -21.25 -2.03
N GLY A 73 -13.43 -21.85 -2.77
CA GLY A 73 -14.47 -22.74 -2.24
C GLY A 73 -13.99 -24.17 -1.95
N SER A 74 -12.95 -24.65 -2.66
CA SER A 74 -12.49 -26.04 -2.56
C SER A 74 -11.26 -26.24 -1.68
N VAL A 75 -10.41 -25.22 -1.50
CA VAL A 75 -9.18 -25.37 -0.72
C VAL A 75 -9.45 -25.51 0.77
N ASN A 76 -8.80 -26.49 1.41
CA ASN A 76 -8.79 -26.59 2.87
C ASN A 76 -7.87 -25.50 3.47
N ARG A 77 -8.49 -24.48 4.07
CA ARG A 77 -7.81 -23.30 4.62
C ARG A 77 -7.14 -23.54 5.98
N GLU A 78 -7.48 -24.61 6.70
CA GLU A 78 -6.96 -24.90 8.06
C GLU A 78 -7.06 -23.69 9.02
N GLY A 79 -8.15 -22.93 8.93
CA GLY A 79 -8.36 -21.73 9.75
C GLY A 79 -7.64 -20.46 9.28
N LEU A 80 -6.90 -20.51 8.16
CA LEU A 80 -6.34 -19.30 7.53
C LEU A 80 -7.45 -18.42 6.94
N THR A 81 -7.34 -17.12 7.18
CA THR A 81 -8.10 -16.12 6.44
C THR A 81 -7.40 -15.86 5.10
N LEU A 82 -8.03 -16.30 4.02
CA LEU A 82 -7.60 -15.94 2.67
C LEU A 82 -8.16 -14.57 2.32
N VAL A 83 -7.30 -13.66 1.85
CA VAL A 83 -7.72 -12.34 1.38
C VAL A 83 -7.28 -12.16 -0.06
N TRP A 84 -8.14 -11.60 -0.91
CA TRP A 84 -7.87 -11.52 -2.35
C TRP A 84 -7.78 -10.09 -2.84
N GLU A 85 -6.65 -9.77 -3.46
CA GLU A 85 -6.40 -8.51 -4.14
C GLU A 85 -6.55 -8.67 -5.65
N THR A 86 -7.63 -8.09 -6.19
CA THR A 86 -7.83 -7.97 -7.63
C THR A 86 -7.02 -6.80 -8.19
N ARG A 87 -6.67 -6.85 -9.49
CA ARG A 87 -5.89 -5.80 -10.14
C ARG A 87 -6.46 -5.48 -11.52
N GLY A 88 -6.45 -4.20 -11.86
CA GLY A 88 -6.83 -3.70 -13.18
C GLY A 88 -8.26 -3.15 -13.26
N PRO A 89 -8.51 -2.18 -14.15
CA PRO A 89 -9.74 -1.38 -14.14
C PRO A 89 -11.01 -2.18 -14.47
N ALA A 90 -10.89 -3.34 -15.11
CA ALA A 90 -12.04 -4.19 -15.43
C ALA A 90 -12.76 -4.71 -14.18
N TRP A 91 -12.06 -4.85 -13.05
CA TRP A 91 -12.65 -5.24 -11.76
C TRP A 91 -13.47 -4.13 -11.12
N GLU A 92 -13.30 -2.88 -11.55
CA GLU A 92 -13.92 -1.71 -10.92
C GLU A 92 -15.24 -1.29 -11.59
N ARG A 93 -15.67 -1.99 -12.65
CA ARG A 93 -16.98 -1.73 -13.26
C ARG A 93 -18.09 -2.06 -12.25
N PRO A 94 -19.15 -1.24 -12.12
CA PRO A 94 -20.18 -1.44 -11.10
C PRO A 94 -20.76 -2.85 -11.05
N GLU A 95 -21.15 -3.41 -12.20
CA GLU A 95 -21.74 -4.74 -12.31
C GLU A 95 -20.76 -5.87 -11.96
N VAL A 96 -19.46 -5.66 -12.21
CA VAL A 96 -18.41 -6.61 -11.82
C VAL A 96 -18.19 -6.58 -10.32
N ARG A 97 -18.21 -5.39 -9.71
CA ARG A 97 -18.03 -5.21 -8.28
C ARG A 97 -19.17 -5.81 -7.47
N GLU A 98 -20.41 -5.68 -7.96
CA GLU A 98 -21.58 -6.32 -7.35
C GLU A 98 -21.42 -7.84 -7.33
N ARG A 99 -21.20 -8.45 -8.50
CA ARG A 99 -20.98 -9.91 -8.60
C ARG A 99 -19.78 -10.38 -7.78
N LEU A 100 -18.68 -9.61 -7.78
CA LEU A 100 -17.51 -9.91 -6.95
C LEU A 100 -17.89 -9.87 -5.47
N GLY A 101 -18.65 -8.86 -5.02
CA GLY A 101 -19.12 -8.73 -3.64
C GLY A 101 -19.90 -9.96 -3.19
N GLU A 102 -20.91 -10.38 -3.96
CA GLU A 102 -21.72 -11.56 -3.68
C GLU A 102 -20.87 -12.85 -3.59
N THR A 103 -19.97 -13.04 -4.55
CA THR A 103 -19.06 -14.20 -4.56
C THR A 103 -18.15 -14.21 -3.33
N LEU A 104 -17.53 -13.07 -3.00
CA LEU A 104 -16.59 -12.97 -1.88
C LEU A 104 -17.27 -13.07 -0.52
N GLU A 105 -18.49 -12.55 -0.38
CA GLU A 105 -19.29 -12.70 0.83
C GLU A 105 -19.65 -14.16 1.09
N ARG A 106 -20.15 -14.87 0.07
CA ARG A 106 -20.49 -16.29 0.18
C ARG A 106 -19.28 -17.18 0.50
N LEU A 107 -18.09 -16.82 0.01
CA LEU A 107 -16.85 -17.58 0.23
C LEU A 107 -16.09 -17.14 1.49
N ASP A 108 -16.54 -16.08 2.17
CA ASP A 108 -15.81 -15.40 3.25
C ASP A 108 -14.34 -15.13 2.87
N VAL A 109 -14.14 -14.36 1.79
CA VAL A 109 -12.82 -13.95 1.30
C VAL A 109 -12.77 -12.42 1.22
N PRO A 110 -12.21 -11.72 2.21
CA PRO A 110 -12.14 -10.27 2.20
C PRO A 110 -11.47 -9.72 0.93
N HIS A 111 -12.10 -8.70 0.32
CA HIS A 111 -11.55 -7.99 -0.83
C HIS A 111 -10.45 -7.04 -0.36
N VAL A 112 -9.26 -7.18 -0.92
CA VAL A 112 -8.13 -6.31 -0.64
C VAL A 112 -8.09 -5.20 -1.68
N THR A 113 -8.21 -3.96 -1.21
CA THR A 113 -8.10 -2.77 -2.06
C THR A 113 -7.20 -1.72 -1.43
N ASP A 114 -6.86 -0.70 -2.22
CA ASP A 114 -6.44 0.58 -1.68
C ASP A 114 -7.70 1.38 -1.34
N PRO A 115 -8.05 1.52 -0.04
CA PRO A 115 -9.30 2.12 0.38
C PRO A 115 -9.39 3.60 0.03
N LEU A 116 -8.30 4.30 -0.29
CA LEU A 116 -8.33 5.69 -0.75
C LEU A 116 -8.74 5.80 -2.22
N ARG A 117 -8.47 4.76 -3.02
CA ARG A 117 -8.92 4.66 -4.42
C ARG A 117 -10.32 4.10 -4.52
N VAL A 118 -10.57 2.99 -3.83
CA VAL A 118 -11.85 2.27 -3.90
C VAL A 118 -12.06 1.43 -2.64
N MET A 119 -13.28 1.46 -2.09
CA MET A 119 -13.62 0.64 -0.94
C MET A 119 -13.68 -0.85 -1.33
N PRO A 120 -13.33 -1.77 -0.41
CA PRO A 120 -13.53 -3.19 -0.63
C PRO A 120 -15.02 -3.48 -0.84
N VAL A 121 -15.33 -4.49 -1.66
CA VAL A 121 -16.73 -4.91 -1.93
C VAL A 121 -17.26 -5.81 -0.81
N TYR A 122 -16.36 -6.51 -0.14
CA TYR A 122 -16.66 -7.38 0.98
C TYR A 122 -15.51 -7.33 2.00
N VAL A 123 -15.86 -7.28 3.29
CA VAL A 123 -14.96 -7.47 4.42
C VAL A 123 -15.63 -8.42 5.40
N GLY A 124 -14.89 -9.46 5.83
CA GLY A 124 -15.35 -10.42 6.82
C GLY A 124 -15.09 -9.93 8.25
N GLU A 125 -14.59 -10.81 9.12
CA GLU A 125 -14.02 -10.41 10.42
C GLU A 125 -12.72 -9.61 10.28
N VAL A 126 -12.06 -9.78 9.13
CA VAL A 126 -10.82 -9.10 8.75
C VAL A 126 -11.09 -8.12 7.60
N ALA A 127 -10.64 -6.88 7.76
CA ALA A 127 -10.45 -5.95 6.66
C ALA A 127 -8.96 -5.82 6.38
N TYR A 128 -8.52 -6.18 5.17
CA TYR A 128 -7.10 -6.16 4.79
C TYR A 128 -6.87 -5.15 3.67
N LEU A 129 -6.21 -4.04 4.00
CA LEU A 129 -6.10 -2.86 3.16
C LEU A 129 -4.64 -2.68 2.73
N ARG A 130 -4.40 -2.40 1.45
CA ARG A 130 -3.04 -2.23 0.91
C ARG A 130 -2.93 -0.92 0.14
N LEU A 131 -2.15 0.00 0.70
CA LEU A 131 -1.95 1.35 0.18
C LEU A 131 -0.75 1.39 -0.76
N HIS A 132 -0.98 1.68 -2.03
CA HIS A 132 0.04 1.64 -3.09
C HIS A 132 0.50 3.01 -3.56
N GLY A 133 -0.17 4.06 -3.10
CA GLY A 133 0.01 5.43 -3.55
C GLY A 133 -1.06 5.84 -4.57
N LEU A 134 -1.39 7.13 -4.59
CA LEU A 134 -2.38 7.70 -5.52
C LEU A 134 -1.72 8.30 -6.77
N GLY A 135 -0.40 8.27 -6.85
CA GLY A 135 0.36 8.78 -7.99
C GLY A 135 0.17 7.97 -9.27
N SER A 136 0.59 8.56 -10.40
CA SER A 136 0.61 7.89 -11.71
C SER A 136 1.63 6.76 -11.77
N ARG A 137 2.76 6.92 -11.06
CA ARG A 137 3.78 5.88 -10.91
C ARG A 137 3.52 5.12 -9.61
N MET A 138 3.25 3.82 -9.74
CA MET A 138 3.01 2.93 -8.61
C MET A 138 4.15 2.99 -7.58
N TYR A 139 3.79 3.03 -6.29
CA TYR A 139 4.70 3.11 -5.14
C TYR A 139 5.45 4.44 -4.94
N TYR A 140 5.66 5.26 -5.97
CA TYR A 140 6.34 6.56 -5.85
C TYR A 140 5.37 7.61 -5.30
N TYR A 141 5.11 7.51 -4.00
CA TYR A 141 4.11 8.32 -3.33
C TYR A 141 4.41 8.50 -1.84
N GLN A 142 4.01 9.66 -1.30
CA GLN A 142 3.97 9.98 0.11
C GLN A 142 2.60 10.58 0.41
N TYR A 143 1.93 10.10 1.45
CA TYR A 143 0.58 10.55 1.77
C TYR A 143 0.61 11.88 2.54
N THR A 144 -0.31 12.76 2.15
CA THR A 144 -0.61 13.99 2.88
C THR A 144 -1.38 13.70 4.18
N ASP A 145 -1.42 14.67 5.08
CA ASP A 145 -2.19 14.64 6.31
C ASP A 145 -3.67 14.40 6.03
N GLU A 146 -4.20 15.07 5.02
CA GLU A 146 -5.60 14.98 4.66
C GLU A 146 -5.95 13.60 4.11
N GLU A 147 -5.05 13.00 3.33
CA GLU A 147 -5.22 11.63 2.84
C GLU A 147 -5.16 10.61 3.99
N LEU A 148 -4.27 10.79 4.97
CA LEU A 148 -4.19 9.93 6.16
C LEU A 148 -5.42 10.10 7.07
N LYS A 149 -5.95 11.31 7.22
CA LYS A 149 -7.23 11.56 7.92
C LYS A 149 -8.39 10.91 7.18
N THR A 150 -8.44 11.05 5.86
CA THR A 150 -9.44 10.38 5.02
C THR A 150 -9.38 8.86 5.17
N LEU A 151 -8.18 8.28 5.20
CA LEU A 151 -7.96 6.86 5.43
C LEU A 151 -8.52 6.44 6.81
N HIS A 152 -8.22 7.21 7.85
CA HIS A 152 -8.73 6.98 9.21
C HIS A 152 -10.26 6.95 9.23
N GLU A 153 -10.93 7.92 8.60
CA GLU A 153 -12.39 7.97 8.52
C GLU A 153 -12.98 6.79 7.73
N ARG A 154 -12.33 6.36 6.64
CA ARG A 154 -12.74 5.17 5.88
C ARG A 154 -12.61 3.89 6.72
N ILE A 155 -11.56 3.77 7.52
CA ILE A 155 -11.35 2.62 8.41
C ILE A 155 -12.40 2.57 9.52
N LYS A 156 -12.76 3.72 10.12
CA LYS A 156 -13.85 3.77 11.12
C LYS A 156 -15.15 3.18 10.58
N ARG A 157 -15.48 3.47 9.31
CA ARG A 157 -16.68 2.93 8.64
C ARG A 157 -16.61 1.42 8.40
N LEU A 158 -15.42 0.84 8.25
CA LEU A 158 -15.21 -0.60 8.10
C LEU A 158 -15.28 -1.35 9.44
N ASN A 159 -15.16 -0.64 10.57
CA ASN A 159 -15.06 -1.25 11.90
C ASN A 159 -16.27 -1.06 12.85
N PRO A 160 -17.55 -1.12 12.41
CA PRO A 160 -18.69 -1.00 13.33
C PRO A 160 -18.89 -2.25 14.22
N ARG A 161 -18.17 -3.36 13.99
CA ARG A 161 -18.34 -4.65 14.69
C ARG A 161 -17.08 -5.17 15.41
N LYS A 162 -16.14 -4.30 15.80
CA LYS A 162 -14.85 -4.71 16.42
C LYS A 162 -14.05 -5.72 15.58
N ARG A 163 -14.02 -5.50 14.27
CA ARG A 163 -13.22 -6.26 13.30
C ARG A 163 -11.72 -5.94 13.43
N SER A 164 -10.89 -6.88 13.00
CA SER A 164 -9.45 -6.63 12.85
C SER A 164 -9.19 -5.93 11.52
N VAL A 165 -8.60 -4.73 11.56
CA VAL A 165 -8.26 -3.95 10.37
C VAL A 165 -6.74 -3.94 10.19
N TYR A 166 -6.27 -4.51 9.08
CA TYR A 166 -4.87 -4.52 8.69
C TYR A 166 -4.64 -3.45 7.64
N VAL A 167 -3.70 -2.54 7.91
CA VAL A 167 -3.35 -1.43 7.01
C VAL A 167 -1.89 -1.58 6.61
N LEU A 168 -1.65 -1.99 5.36
CA LEU A 168 -0.30 -2.18 4.84
C LEU A 168 0.04 -1.05 3.88
N PHE A 169 0.96 -0.18 4.30
CA PHE A 169 1.61 0.76 3.40
C PHE A 169 2.62 0.02 2.53
N ASN A 170 2.48 0.16 1.22
CA ASN A 170 3.34 -0.49 0.22
C ASN A 170 3.91 0.54 -0.78
N ASN A 171 3.88 1.83 -0.43
CA ASN A 171 4.56 2.91 -1.14
C ASN A 171 6.01 3.09 -0.67
N LEU A 172 6.84 3.84 -1.39
CA LEU A 172 8.25 4.03 -1.06
C LEU A 172 8.49 4.79 0.24
N SER A 173 7.54 5.63 0.68
CA SER A 173 7.55 6.27 2.01
C SER A 173 6.88 5.43 3.10
N MET A 174 6.59 4.14 2.87
CA MET A 174 5.76 3.31 3.75
C MET A 174 6.12 3.36 5.23
N PHE A 175 7.41 3.44 5.58
CA PHE A 175 7.84 3.53 6.98
C PHE A 175 7.41 4.85 7.63
N GLU A 176 7.69 5.97 6.96
CA GLU A 176 7.32 7.31 7.44
C GLU A 176 5.79 7.46 7.48
N ASP A 177 5.08 7.00 6.45
CA ASP A 177 3.61 7.09 6.40
C ASP A 177 2.93 6.18 7.44
N ALA A 178 3.43 4.96 7.66
CA ALA A 178 2.90 4.05 8.68
C ALA A 178 3.10 4.60 10.10
N LEU A 179 4.26 5.19 10.41
CA LEU A 179 4.50 5.82 11.70
C LEU A 179 3.59 7.03 11.95
N ARG A 180 3.38 7.85 10.93
CA ARG A 180 2.49 9.01 11.01
C ARG A 180 1.04 8.56 11.17
N PHE A 181 0.63 7.54 10.43
CA PHE A 181 -0.71 6.97 10.57
C PHE A 181 -0.92 6.32 11.94
N LYS A 182 0.07 5.59 12.47
CA LYS A 182 0.05 5.06 13.85
C LYS A 182 -0.12 6.19 14.88
N SER A 183 0.62 7.28 14.75
CA SER A 183 0.50 8.46 15.64
C SER A 183 -0.89 9.09 15.56
N LEU A 184 -1.50 9.10 14.37
CA LEU A 184 -2.88 9.59 14.19
C LEU A 184 -3.89 8.68 14.91
N LEU A 185 -3.67 7.36 14.91
CA LEU A 185 -4.55 6.40 15.59
C LEU A 185 -4.40 6.44 17.12
N GLU A 186 -3.18 6.64 17.62
CA GLU A 186 -2.88 6.63 19.06
C GLU A 186 -3.18 7.98 19.72
N ASP A 187 -2.72 9.07 19.11
CA ASP A 187 -2.69 10.39 19.74
C ASP A 187 -3.59 11.43 19.03
N GLY A 188 -4.20 11.06 17.90
CA GLY A 188 -4.95 12.00 17.06
C GLY A 188 -4.08 13.03 16.34
N ARG A 189 -2.75 12.85 16.34
CA ARG A 189 -1.77 13.81 15.82
C ARG A 189 -1.01 13.25 14.63
N LEU A 190 -0.68 14.13 13.68
CA LEU A 190 0.18 13.82 12.55
C LEU A 190 1.52 14.55 12.73
N PRO A 191 2.63 13.81 12.91
CA PRO A 191 3.96 14.41 12.89
C PRO A 191 4.28 15.05 11.54
N ARG A 192 5.07 16.13 11.58
CA ARG A 192 5.60 16.81 10.39
C ARG A 192 6.38 15.83 9.51
N LEU A 193 6.31 16.03 8.19
CA LEU A 193 6.93 15.15 7.20
C LEU A 193 8.45 14.99 7.39
N THR A 194 9.13 16.08 7.73
CA THR A 194 10.60 16.16 7.82
C THR A 194 11.07 16.68 9.19
N GLY A 195 10.15 16.89 10.13
CA GLY A 195 10.43 17.56 11.41
C GLY A 195 10.63 19.08 11.32
N SER A 196 10.62 19.66 10.11
CA SER A 196 10.83 21.09 9.85
C SER A 196 9.82 21.60 8.80
N ALA A 197 9.81 22.92 8.56
CA ALA A 197 8.98 23.56 7.54
C ALA A 197 9.85 24.42 6.61
N GLY A 198 9.24 24.91 5.52
CA GLY A 198 9.87 25.79 4.56
C GLY A 198 11.09 25.17 3.90
N LEU A 199 12.15 25.96 3.74
CA LEU A 199 13.38 25.53 3.06
C LEU A 199 14.10 24.39 3.77
N GLU A 200 14.03 24.29 5.10
CA GLU A 200 14.63 23.17 5.83
C GLU A 200 13.90 21.86 5.55
N SER A 201 12.57 21.91 5.37
CA SER A 201 11.83 20.72 4.91
C SER A 201 12.23 20.34 3.49
N VAL A 202 12.45 21.30 2.60
CA VAL A 202 12.95 21.01 1.24
C VAL A 202 14.34 20.39 1.31
N ARG A 203 15.25 20.96 2.12
CA ARG A 203 16.63 20.49 2.35
C ARG A 203 16.64 19.04 2.81
N ALA A 204 15.80 18.68 3.78
CA ALA A 204 15.69 17.33 4.31
C ALA A 204 15.36 16.27 3.23
N VAL A 205 14.62 16.67 2.18
CA VAL A 205 14.27 15.80 1.06
C VAL A 205 15.36 15.78 -0.01
N VAL A 206 15.78 16.95 -0.52
CA VAL A 206 16.75 17.04 -1.62
C VAL A 206 18.17 16.66 -1.20
N GLY A 207 18.51 16.84 0.08
CA GLY A 207 19.81 16.52 0.67
C GLY A 207 20.10 15.02 0.73
N ARG A 208 19.08 14.16 0.65
CA ARG A 208 19.23 12.69 0.59
C ARG A 208 19.62 12.19 -0.80
N THR A 209 19.77 13.07 -1.78
CA THR A 209 20.11 12.73 -3.17
C THR A 209 21.61 12.85 -3.41
N ARG A 210 22.16 11.99 -4.28
CA ARG A 210 23.55 12.12 -4.75
C ARG A 210 23.66 13.17 -5.85
N TYR A 211 24.66 14.03 -5.75
CA TYR A 211 24.98 15.10 -6.71
C TYR A 211 26.34 14.85 -7.38
N PRO A 212 26.62 15.44 -8.56
CA PRO A 212 25.75 16.33 -9.34
C PRO A 212 24.54 15.61 -9.95
N ILE A 213 23.44 16.34 -10.16
CA ILE A 213 22.20 15.78 -10.73
C ILE A 213 21.45 16.78 -11.61
N SER A 214 20.90 16.32 -12.73
CA SER A 214 20.05 17.16 -13.59
C SER A 214 18.68 17.40 -12.96
N LYS A 215 18.02 18.53 -13.30
CA LYS A 215 16.64 18.83 -12.86
C LYS A 215 15.67 17.66 -13.09
N SER A 216 15.70 17.08 -14.28
CA SER A 216 14.81 15.96 -14.65
C SER A 216 15.05 14.72 -13.78
N MET A 217 16.31 14.39 -13.50
CA MET A 217 16.67 13.28 -12.63
C MET A 217 16.31 13.54 -11.17
N LEU A 218 16.45 14.78 -10.69
CA LEU A 218 16.03 15.19 -9.36
C LEU A 218 14.52 15.04 -9.18
N ILE A 219 13.72 15.54 -10.13
CA ILE A 219 12.25 15.37 -10.14
C ILE A 219 11.87 13.89 -10.13
N SER A 220 12.51 13.06 -10.96
CA SER A 220 12.24 11.63 -11.03
C SER A 220 12.53 10.91 -9.69
N LYS A 221 13.61 11.31 -9.01
CA LYS A 221 14.05 10.68 -7.75
C LYS A 221 13.26 11.12 -6.53
N VAL A 222 12.97 12.42 -6.39
CA VAL A 222 12.39 12.98 -5.15
C VAL A 222 11.16 13.84 -5.37
N GLY A 223 10.77 14.13 -6.61
CA GLY A 223 9.63 15.01 -6.90
C GLY A 223 8.26 14.47 -6.43
N TRP A 224 8.17 13.17 -6.14
CA TRP A 224 6.98 12.52 -5.59
C TRP A 224 6.86 12.65 -4.06
N ARG A 225 7.92 13.11 -3.38
CA ARG A 225 7.93 13.41 -1.95
C ARG A 225 7.20 14.73 -1.69
N LEU A 226 6.70 14.86 -0.47
CA LEU A 226 6.12 16.10 0.04
C LEU A 226 7.15 16.89 0.84
N PHE A 227 6.98 18.20 0.90
CA PHE A 227 7.58 19.06 1.92
C PHE A 227 6.48 19.90 2.58
N GLU A 228 6.73 20.36 3.80
CA GLU A 228 5.82 21.25 4.53
C GLU A 228 6.28 22.70 4.32
N ALA A 229 5.40 23.56 3.82
CA ALA A 229 5.65 24.99 3.69
C ALA A 229 5.50 25.71 5.03
N GLU A 230 5.91 26.98 5.10
CA GLU A 230 5.87 27.78 6.35
C GLU A 230 4.44 27.96 6.90
N ASP A 231 3.44 27.98 6.01
CA ASP A 231 2.02 28.05 6.36
C ASP A 231 1.42 26.70 6.81
N GLY A 232 2.24 25.64 6.87
CA GLY A 232 1.83 24.28 7.22
C GLY A 232 1.22 23.48 6.06
N SER A 233 1.10 24.06 4.85
CA SER A 233 0.62 23.33 3.69
C SER A 233 1.62 22.26 3.23
N GLN A 234 1.11 21.14 2.71
CA GLN A 234 1.94 20.04 2.20
C GLN A 234 1.95 20.07 0.68
N VAL A 235 3.13 20.29 0.11
CA VAL A 235 3.30 20.49 -1.34
C VAL A 235 4.18 19.39 -1.91
N ARG A 236 3.80 18.84 -3.07
CA ARG A 236 4.65 17.87 -3.78
C ARG A 236 5.85 18.59 -4.36
N LEU A 237 7.04 18.07 -4.06
CA LEU A 237 8.29 18.70 -4.45
C LEU A 237 8.41 18.92 -5.97
N SER A 238 7.81 18.03 -6.79
CA SER A 238 7.76 18.19 -8.24
C SER A 238 7.04 19.45 -8.73
N GLU A 239 6.09 20.00 -7.96
CA GLU A 239 5.37 21.22 -8.32
C GLU A 239 6.29 22.46 -8.26
N VAL A 240 7.24 22.44 -7.33
CA VAL A 240 8.27 23.49 -7.19
C VAL A 240 9.44 23.23 -8.14
N LEU A 241 9.97 22.00 -8.16
CA LEU A 241 11.12 21.65 -8.99
C LEU A 241 10.86 21.77 -10.50
N LYS A 242 9.61 21.74 -10.97
CA LYS A 242 9.32 22.02 -12.39
C LYS A 242 9.63 23.48 -12.76
N LYS A 243 9.46 24.41 -11.81
CA LYS A 243 9.58 25.86 -12.01
C LYS A 243 11.03 26.38 -11.94
N ILE A 244 11.95 25.64 -11.31
CA ILE A 244 13.37 26.05 -11.24
C ILE A 244 14.10 25.87 -12.59
N PRO A 245 15.22 26.58 -12.83
CA PRO A 245 15.98 26.49 -14.07
C PRO A 245 16.40 25.06 -14.44
N SER A 246 16.31 24.73 -15.73
CA SER A 246 16.74 23.43 -16.24
C SER A 246 18.26 23.37 -16.37
N LYS A 247 18.93 22.92 -15.32
CA LYS A 247 20.39 22.75 -15.26
C LYS A 247 20.79 21.51 -14.45
N THR A 248 22.09 21.24 -14.42
CA THR A 248 22.69 20.30 -13.45
C THR A 248 23.00 21.06 -12.18
N TYR A 249 22.49 20.56 -11.06
CA TYR A 249 22.75 21.06 -9.72
C TYR A 249 23.93 20.29 -9.13
N ARG A 250 24.89 20.98 -8.53
CA ARG A 250 26.12 20.40 -7.98
C ARG A 250 26.00 19.97 -6.53
N ASN A 251 25.05 20.55 -5.79
CA ASN A 251 24.78 20.24 -4.40
C ASN A 251 23.32 20.63 -4.05
N PRO A 252 22.83 20.27 -2.85
CA PRO A 252 21.51 20.67 -2.38
C PRO A 252 21.29 22.18 -2.27
N ASP A 253 22.32 22.96 -1.93
CA ASP A 253 22.20 24.41 -1.72
C ASP A 253 21.87 25.14 -3.01
N GLU A 254 22.46 24.76 -4.15
CA GLU A 254 22.08 25.30 -5.46
C GLU A 254 20.59 25.05 -5.79
N VAL A 255 20.00 23.96 -5.31
CA VAL A 255 18.55 23.70 -5.47
C VAL A 255 17.74 24.62 -4.55
N LEU A 256 18.17 24.74 -3.29
CA LEU A 256 17.48 25.56 -2.29
C LEU A 256 17.49 27.04 -2.64
N GLU A 257 18.56 27.56 -3.24
CA GLU A 257 18.61 28.94 -3.74
C GLU A 257 17.54 29.21 -4.80
N GLU A 258 17.33 28.28 -5.74
CA GLU A 258 16.30 28.44 -6.77
C GLU A 258 14.89 28.25 -6.19
N VAL A 259 14.71 27.33 -5.24
CA VAL A 259 13.43 27.13 -4.54
C VAL A 259 13.06 28.35 -3.69
N LYS A 260 14.03 28.95 -2.99
CA LYS A 260 13.84 30.16 -2.17
C LYS A 260 13.31 31.34 -2.98
N ARG A 261 13.58 31.42 -4.28
CA ARG A 261 13.07 32.47 -5.16
C ARG A 261 11.60 32.27 -5.57
N LEU A 262 11.03 31.10 -5.27
CA LEU A 262 9.67 30.70 -5.65
C LEU A 262 8.69 30.63 -4.49
N LEU A 263 9.21 30.52 -3.26
CA LEU A 263 8.45 30.55 -2.00
C LEU A 263 8.43 31.99 -1.47
#